data_AF-A0A857A572-F1
#
_entry.id   AF-A0A857A572-F1
#
_cell.length_a   1.000
_cell.length_b   1.000
_cell.length_c   1.000
_cell.angle_alpha   90.00
_cell.angle_beta   90.00
_cell.angle_gamma   90.00
#
_symmetry.space_group_name_H-M   'P 1'
#
loop_
_entity.id
_entity.type
_entity.pdbx_description
1 polymer ?
#
loop_
_entity_poly.entity_id
_entity_poly.type
_entity_poly.pdbx_seq_one_letter_code
_entity_poly.pdbx_strand_id
1 'polypeptide(L)'
;MNVPYLVPEDEVTPYPADFERVVQAVREMGYALDVIEKGRAAGAIFDEIPFLVSFDAAGRFLSIRALWESDLPAESAEPALFATADNWNREKYFPTVYTATSPEGTLGVYADFVVDTEAGLSDVQLRDAISSGISTGIAAIQYVKESASEALGLGESGRE
;
A
#
# COMPACT_ATOMS: atom_id res chain seq x y z
N MET A 1 19.59 4.44 -23.05
CA MET A 1 20.19 5.77 -22.77
C MET A 1 19.12 6.57 -22.06
N ASN A 2 19.31 6.88 -20.78
CA ASN A 2 18.36 7.70 -20.03
C ASN A 2 18.58 9.14 -20.49
N VAL A 3 17.60 9.71 -21.20
CA VAL A 3 17.64 11.14 -21.53
C VAL A 3 17.43 11.88 -20.22
N PRO A 4 18.33 12.78 -19.79
CA PRO A 4 18.08 13.54 -18.56
C PRO A 4 16.83 14.39 -18.80
N TYR A 5 15.74 14.02 -18.15
CA TYR A 5 14.53 14.83 -18.15
C TYR A 5 14.83 16.16 -17.46
N LEU A 6 14.30 17.25 -18.01
CA LEU A 6 14.36 18.55 -17.34
C LEU A 6 13.49 18.46 -16.09
N VAL A 7 14.12 18.50 -14.92
CA VAL A 7 13.42 18.66 -13.64
C VAL A 7 12.89 20.10 -13.60
N PRO A 8 11.57 20.30 -13.46
CA PRO A 8 10.99 21.64 -13.35
C PRO A 8 11.52 22.38 -12.12
N GLU A 9 11.58 23.71 -12.18
CA GLU A 9 11.96 24.56 -11.02
C GLU A 9 10.77 24.82 -10.08
N ASP A 10 9.57 24.39 -10.45
CA ASP A 10 8.33 24.51 -9.68
C ASP A 10 7.78 23.15 -9.23
N GLU A 11 6.94 23.14 -8.20
CA GLU A 11 6.42 21.90 -7.60
C GLU A 11 5.15 21.36 -8.29
N VAL A 12 4.61 22.04 -9.29
CA VAL A 12 3.28 21.76 -9.87
C VAL A 12 3.33 21.22 -11.30
N THR A 13 4.46 21.37 -11.99
CA THR A 13 4.70 20.82 -13.32
C THR A 13 5.03 19.32 -13.22
N PRO A 14 4.25 18.44 -13.87
CA PRO A 14 4.56 17.01 -13.86
C PRO A 14 5.85 16.67 -14.61
N TYR A 15 6.60 15.72 -14.06
CA TYR A 15 7.75 15.08 -14.69
C TYR A 15 7.80 13.61 -14.27
N PRO A 16 8.61 12.76 -14.92
CA PRO A 16 8.62 11.32 -14.63
C PRO A 16 8.73 11.01 -13.14
N ALA A 17 7.89 10.10 -12.66
CA ALA A 17 7.96 9.56 -11.31
C ALA A 17 8.65 8.20 -11.40
N ASP A 18 9.97 8.18 -11.20
CA ASP A 18 10.74 6.95 -11.09
C ASP A 18 10.86 6.50 -9.63
N PHE A 19 11.37 5.29 -9.43
CA PHE A 19 11.49 4.69 -8.11
C PHE A 19 12.38 5.52 -7.17
N GLU A 20 13.49 6.04 -7.67
CA GLU A 20 14.41 6.87 -6.91
C GLU A 20 13.74 8.17 -6.41
N ARG A 21 12.94 8.82 -7.25
CA ARG A 21 12.17 10.00 -6.85
C ARG A 21 11.10 9.67 -5.82
N VAL A 22 10.39 8.54 -5.95
CA VAL A 22 9.43 8.08 -4.94
C VAL A 22 10.13 7.85 -3.60
N VAL A 23 11.28 7.16 -3.62
CA VAL A 23 12.10 6.90 -2.42
C VAL A 23 12.55 8.20 -1.76
N GLN A 24 13.00 9.17 -2.55
CA GLN A 24 13.41 10.47 -2.05
C GLN A 24 12.20 11.21 -1.43
N ALA A 25 11.06 11.25 -2.11
CA ALA A 25 9.85 11.91 -1.60
C ALA A 25 9.40 11.31 -0.26
N VAL A 26 9.37 9.97 -0.13
CA VAL A 26 9.02 9.30 1.13
C VAL A 26 9.99 9.68 2.26
N ARG A 27 11.30 9.77 1.98
CA ARG A 27 12.31 10.20 2.96
C ARG A 27 12.18 11.66 3.35
N GLU A 28 11.88 12.54 2.40
CA GLU A 28 11.62 13.96 2.66
C GLU A 28 10.36 14.18 3.49
N MET A 29 9.37 13.28 3.35
CA MET A 29 8.18 13.23 4.21
C MET A 29 8.50 12.71 5.63
N GLY A 30 9.75 12.33 5.92
CA GLY A 30 10.22 11.92 7.24
C GLY A 30 10.11 10.42 7.51
N TYR A 31 9.80 9.61 6.49
CA TYR A 31 9.64 8.17 6.65
C TYR A 31 10.88 7.39 6.23
N ALA A 32 11.07 6.23 6.87
CA ALA A 32 12.10 5.27 6.52
C ALA A 32 11.56 4.22 5.53
N LEU A 33 12.42 3.79 4.61
CA LEU A 33 12.17 2.69 3.70
C LEU A 33 13.47 1.93 3.42
N ASP A 34 13.34 0.63 3.24
CA ASP A 34 14.41 -0.29 2.89
C ASP A 34 14.20 -0.80 1.46
N VAL A 35 15.17 -0.57 0.59
CA VAL A 35 15.08 -1.01 -0.82
C VAL A 35 15.24 -2.53 -0.88
N ILE A 36 14.20 -3.21 -1.37
CA ILE A 36 14.15 -4.66 -1.55
C ILE A 36 14.67 -5.04 -2.94
N GLU A 37 14.23 -4.31 -3.96
CA GLU A 37 14.66 -4.47 -5.35
C GLU A 37 15.02 -3.09 -5.92
N LYS A 38 16.29 -2.91 -6.28
CA LYS A 38 16.80 -1.62 -6.77
C LYS A 38 16.01 -1.16 -8.00
N GLY A 39 15.53 0.08 -7.95
CA GLY A 39 14.79 0.69 -9.04
C GLY A 39 13.33 0.21 -9.16
N ARG A 40 12.84 -0.59 -8.19
CA ARG A 40 11.51 -1.19 -8.32
C ARG A 40 10.70 -1.30 -7.04
N ALA A 41 11.29 -1.74 -5.93
CA ALA A 41 10.53 -2.06 -4.72
C ALA A 41 11.27 -1.71 -3.43
N ALA A 42 10.55 -1.14 -2.47
CA ALA A 42 10.99 -0.91 -1.11
C ALA A 42 9.92 -1.34 -0.10
N GLY A 43 10.39 -1.85 1.03
CA GLY A 43 9.57 -2.10 2.22
C GLY A 43 9.60 -0.90 3.15
N ALA A 44 8.50 -0.65 3.84
CA ALA A 44 8.41 0.34 4.90
C ALA A 44 7.46 -0.15 6.00
N ILE A 45 7.57 0.44 7.19
CA ILE A 45 6.60 0.27 8.26
C ILE A 45 6.00 1.65 8.54
N PHE A 46 4.70 1.78 8.31
CA PHE A 46 3.94 2.99 8.64
C PHE A 46 2.89 2.63 9.68
N ASP A 47 2.92 3.28 10.85
CA ASP A 47 1.97 3.02 11.94
C ASP A 47 1.84 1.52 12.29
N GLU A 48 2.99 0.86 12.49
CA GLU A 48 3.10 -0.59 12.77
C GLU A 48 2.61 -1.53 11.66
N ILE A 49 2.15 -0.99 10.53
CA ILE A 49 1.67 -1.76 9.38
C ILE A 49 2.78 -1.85 8.33
N PRO A 50 3.14 -3.07 7.86
CA PRO A 50 4.05 -3.25 6.75
C PRO A 50 3.47 -2.73 5.43
N PHE A 51 4.30 -2.05 4.65
CA PHE A 51 3.98 -1.58 3.32
C PHE A 51 5.03 -1.99 2.29
N LEU A 52 4.55 -2.27 1.08
CA LEU A 52 5.34 -2.40 -0.12
C LEU A 52 5.09 -1.19 -1.02
N VAL A 53 6.13 -0.39 -1.25
CA VAL A 53 6.13 0.69 -2.26
C VAL A 53 6.85 0.16 -3.49
N SER A 54 6.14 0.03 -4.61
CA SER A 54 6.71 -0.61 -5.79
C SER A 54 6.16 -0.10 -7.11
N PHE A 55 6.94 -0.30 -8.18
CA PHE A 55 6.46 -0.16 -9.55
C PHE A 55 6.13 -1.52 -10.16
N ASP A 56 5.13 -1.53 -11.05
CA ASP A 56 4.88 -2.67 -11.90
C ASP A 56 6.08 -2.97 -12.83
N ALA A 57 6.04 -4.11 -13.52
CA ALA A 57 7.16 -4.53 -14.36
C ALA A 57 7.47 -3.56 -15.51
N ALA A 58 6.50 -2.78 -15.97
CA ALA A 58 6.70 -1.76 -17.01
C ALA A 58 7.18 -0.41 -16.46
N GLY A 59 7.21 -0.21 -15.14
CA GLY A 59 7.57 1.07 -14.53
C GLY A 59 6.52 2.17 -14.71
N ARG A 60 5.26 1.80 -14.95
CA ARG A 60 4.15 2.71 -15.22
C ARG A 60 3.25 2.95 -14.01
N PHE A 61 3.00 1.92 -13.22
CA PHE A 61 2.06 1.99 -12.11
C PHE A 61 2.83 1.97 -10.81
N LEU A 62 2.68 3.03 -10.01
CA LEU A 62 3.16 3.07 -8.64
C LEU A 62 2.10 2.46 -7.72
N SER A 63 2.47 1.42 -6.99
CA SER A 63 1.68 0.75 -5.97
C SER A 63 2.23 1.09 -4.58
N ILE A 64 1.32 1.46 -3.68
CA ILE A 64 1.56 1.67 -2.25
C ILE A 64 0.61 0.71 -1.53
N ARG A 65 1.14 -0.45 -1.19
CA ARG A 65 0.34 -1.57 -0.71
C ARG A 65 0.60 -1.81 0.77
N ALA A 66 -0.43 -1.70 1.60
CA ALA A 66 -0.39 -2.14 2.98
C ALA A 66 -0.63 -3.65 3.05
N LEU A 67 -0.01 -4.32 4.01
CA LEU A 67 -0.09 -5.77 4.20
C LEU A 67 -0.49 -6.10 5.64
N TRP A 68 -1.34 -7.10 5.79
CA TRP A 68 -1.55 -7.79 7.06
C TRP A 68 -1.49 -9.30 6.84
N GLU A 69 -0.43 -9.92 7.34
CA GLU A 69 -0.35 -11.37 7.48
C GLU A 69 -1.14 -11.75 8.74
N SER A 70 -2.31 -12.37 8.57
CA SER A 70 -3.22 -12.61 9.70
C SER A 70 -2.87 -13.84 10.53
N ASP A 71 -2.00 -14.71 10.01
CA ASP A 71 -1.73 -16.07 10.51
C ASP A 71 -2.96 -16.96 10.65
N LEU A 72 -4.13 -16.52 10.16
CA LEU A 72 -5.37 -17.29 10.21
C LEU A 72 -5.39 -18.35 9.11
N PRO A 73 -5.86 -19.58 9.39
CA PRO A 73 -6.05 -20.60 8.36
C PRO A 73 -7.07 -20.13 7.32
N ALA A 74 -6.69 -20.15 6.04
CA ALA A 74 -7.52 -19.64 4.95
C ALA A 74 -8.91 -20.29 4.93
N GLU A 75 -9.00 -21.61 5.11
CA GLU A 75 -10.26 -22.36 5.12
C GLU A 75 -11.30 -21.81 6.12
N SER A 76 -10.84 -21.30 7.26
CA SER A 76 -11.71 -20.79 8.32
C SER A 76 -11.98 -19.29 8.23
N ALA A 77 -11.03 -18.51 7.73
CA ALA A 77 -11.07 -17.05 7.80
C ALA A 77 -11.50 -16.37 6.50
N GLU A 78 -11.38 -17.06 5.35
CA GLU A 78 -11.65 -16.49 4.04
C GLU A 78 -13.06 -15.89 3.89
N PRO A 79 -14.16 -16.55 4.33
CA PRO A 79 -15.49 -15.96 4.19
C PRO A 79 -15.66 -14.63 4.93
N ALA A 80 -15.10 -14.52 6.13
CA ALA A 80 -15.18 -13.31 6.94
C ALA A 80 -14.34 -12.19 6.34
N LEU A 81 -13.06 -12.46 6.03
CA LEU A 81 -12.14 -11.47 5.48
C LEU A 81 -12.54 -11.01 4.07
N PHE A 82 -13.09 -11.91 3.24
CA PHE A 82 -13.66 -11.55 1.94
C PHE A 82 -14.85 -10.60 2.09
N ALA A 83 -15.80 -10.90 2.98
CA ALA A 83 -16.98 -10.05 3.20
C ALA A 83 -16.58 -8.64 3.69
N THR A 84 -15.59 -8.56 4.58
CA THR A 84 -15.05 -7.28 5.05
C THR A 84 -14.36 -6.49 3.93
N ALA A 85 -13.54 -7.16 3.11
CA ALA A 85 -12.89 -6.54 1.96
C ALA A 85 -13.92 -6.03 0.92
N ASP A 86 -14.95 -6.81 0.60
CA ASP A 86 -16.05 -6.39 -0.29
C ASP A 86 -16.77 -5.15 0.25
N ASN A 87 -17.06 -5.13 1.56
CA ASN A 87 -17.73 -3.98 2.17
C ASN A 87 -16.87 -2.72 2.12
N TRP A 88 -15.55 -2.82 2.36
CA TRP A 88 -14.64 -1.69 2.18
C TRP A 88 -14.67 -1.17 0.74
N ASN A 89 -14.46 -2.07 -0.23
CA ASN A 89 -14.39 -1.73 -1.66
C ASN A 89 -15.70 -1.14 -2.20
N ARG A 90 -16.84 -1.50 -1.59
CA ARG A 90 -18.15 -0.95 -1.92
C ARG A 90 -18.31 0.49 -1.45
N GLU A 91 -17.78 0.82 -0.28
CA GLU A 91 -18.02 2.09 0.42
C GLU A 91 -16.89 3.12 0.22
N LYS A 92 -15.69 2.67 -0.15
CA LYS A 92 -14.49 3.52 -0.25
C LYS A 92 -13.93 3.49 -1.67
N TYR A 93 -13.44 4.64 -2.13
CA TYR A 93 -12.81 4.76 -3.44
C TYR A 93 -11.46 4.04 -3.52
N PHE A 94 -10.71 4.03 -2.42
CA PHE A 94 -9.39 3.43 -2.34
C PHE A 94 -9.02 3.14 -0.87
N PRO A 95 -8.05 2.24 -0.64
CA PRO A 95 -7.42 1.37 -1.65
C PRO A 95 -8.32 0.20 -2.04
N THR A 96 -7.93 -0.57 -3.05
CA THR A 96 -8.54 -1.87 -3.32
C THR A 96 -8.06 -2.88 -2.27
N VAL A 97 -8.99 -3.50 -1.57
CA VAL A 97 -8.69 -4.52 -0.55
C VAL A 97 -8.97 -5.91 -1.11
N TYR A 98 -8.03 -6.83 -0.94
CA TYR A 98 -8.19 -8.23 -1.33
C TYR A 98 -7.46 -9.16 -0.37
N THR A 99 -7.81 -10.45 -0.43
CA THR A 99 -7.13 -11.51 0.32
C THR A 99 -6.31 -12.37 -0.63
N ALA A 100 -5.24 -12.97 -0.12
CA ALA A 100 -4.53 -14.03 -0.82
C ALA A 100 -4.03 -15.09 0.16
N THR A 101 -4.11 -16.35 -0.25
CA THR A 101 -3.61 -17.48 0.54
C THR A 101 -2.11 -17.62 0.35
N SER A 102 -1.36 -17.65 1.44
CA SER A 102 0.07 -17.93 1.44
C SER A 102 0.35 -19.39 1.01
N PRO A 103 1.58 -19.70 0.56
CA PRO A 103 2.00 -21.09 0.35
C PRO A 103 1.82 -22.00 1.58
N GLU A 104 1.86 -21.42 2.78
CA GLU A 104 1.68 -22.08 4.07
C GLU A 104 0.20 -22.29 4.45
N GLY A 105 -0.75 -21.79 3.64
CA GLY A 105 -2.19 -21.97 3.85
C GLY A 105 -2.83 -20.95 4.80
N THR A 106 -2.11 -19.89 5.16
CA THR A 106 -2.63 -18.76 5.95
C THR A 106 -3.15 -17.65 5.04
N LEU A 107 -4.08 -16.82 5.54
CA LEU A 107 -4.65 -15.73 4.75
C LEU A 107 -3.94 -14.40 5.01
N GLY A 108 -3.46 -13.76 3.94
CA GLY A 108 -3.00 -12.38 3.95
C GLY A 108 -4.09 -11.43 3.47
N VAL A 109 -4.11 -10.22 4.01
CA VAL A 109 -4.95 -9.09 3.55
C VAL A 109 -4.04 -8.02 2.97
N TYR A 110 -4.43 -7.49 1.81
CA TYR A 110 -3.68 -6.48 1.08
C TYR A 110 -4.59 -5.31 0.77
N ALA A 111 -4.11 -4.10 1.03
CA ALA A 111 -4.79 -2.86 0.71
C ALA A 111 -3.90 -2.08 -0.26
N ASP A 112 -4.22 -2.12 -1.55
CA ASP A 112 -3.37 -1.64 -2.64
C ASP A 112 -3.89 -0.33 -3.24
N PHE A 113 -3.13 0.76 -3.04
CA PHE A 113 -3.36 2.03 -3.72
C PHE A 113 -2.44 2.11 -4.94
N VAL A 114 -3.02 2.24 -6.13
CA VAL A 114 -2.28 2.26 -7.39
C VAL A 114 -2.55 3.56 -8.14
N VAL A 115 -1.49 4.21 -8.63
CA VAL A 115 -1.58 5.40 -9.48
C VAL A 115 -0.81 5.18 -10.78
N ASP A 116 -1.37 5.65 -11.90
CA ASP A 116 -0.71 5.68 -13.20
C ASP A 116 0.25 6.88 -13.25
N THR A 117 1.52 6.61 -13.56
CA THR A 117 2.58 7.63 -13.63
C THR A 117 3.02 7.94 -15.05
N GLU A 118 2.32 7.43 -16.08
CA GLU A 118 2.70 7.59 -17.49
C GLU A 118 2.86 9.07 -17.90
N ALA A 119 1.98 9.95 -17.41
CA ALA A 119 2.05 11.39 -17.69
C ALA A 119 3.08 12.14 -16.83
N GLY A 120 3.78 11.45 -15.93
CA GLY A 120 4.53 12.05 -14.84
C GLY A 120 3.62 12.51 -13.70
N LEU A 121 4.25 12.87 -12.59
CA LEU A 121 3.60 13.49 -11.43
C LEU A 121 4.38 14.76 -11.07
N SER A 122 3.70 15.81 -10.67
CA SER A 122 4.35 16.94 -10.00
C SER A 122 4.79 16.54 -8.59
N ASP A 123 5.61 17.36 -7.92
CA ASP A 123 6.03 17.03 -6.55
C ASP A 123 4.83 17.04 -5.60
N VAL A 124 3.89 17.95 -5.79
CA VAL A 124 2.62 17.97 -5.05
C VAL A 124 1.82 16.69 -5.31
N GLN A 125 1.61 16.31 -6.58
CA GLN A 125 0.85 15.11 -6.93
C GLN A 125 1.49 13.83 -6.39
N LEU A 126 2.82 13.75 -6.41
CA LEU A 126 3.56 12.61 -5.88
C LEU A 126 3.40 12.50 -4.36
N ARG A 127 3.58 13.61 -3.63
CA ARG A 127 3.39 13.66 -2.17
C ARG A 127 1.95 13.33 -1.76
N ASP A 128 0.97 13.83 -2.51
CA ASP A 128 -0.45 13.56 -2.28
C ASP A 128 -0.80 12.09 -2.55
N ALA A 129 -0.26 11.50 -3.61
CA ALA A 129 -0.44 10.08 -3.91
C ALA A 129 0.18 9.19 -2.82
N ILE A 130 1.39 9.53 -2.36
CA ILE A 130 2.06 8.81 -1.27
C ILE A 130 1.26 8.92 0.03
N SER A 131 0.87 10.14 0.41
CA SER A 131 0.10 10.40 1.63
C SER A 131 -1.26 9.68 1.60
N SER A 132 -1.92 9.69 0.45
CA SER A 132 -3.20 9.00 0.24
C SER A 132 -3.04 7.49 0.35
N GLY A 133 -2.03 6.92 -0.32
CA GLY A 133 -1.74 5.48 -0.25
C GLY A 133 -1.43 5.00 1.17
N ILE A 134 -0.61 5.74 1.92
CA ILE A 134 -0.27 5.39 3.31
C ILE A 134 -1.50 5.51 4.21
N SER A 135 -2.15 6.67 4.26
CA SER A 135 -3.24 6.93 5.19
C SER A 135 -4.45 6.02 4.95
N THR A 136 -4.81 5.79 3.69
CA THR A 136 -5.96 4.95 3.35
C THR A 136 -5.62 3.47 3.45
N GLY A 137 -4.36 3.07 3.21
CA GLY A 137 -3.87 1.73 3.50
C GLY A 137 -3.94 1.38 4.99
N ILE A 138 -3.52 2.29 5.87
CA ILE A 138 -3.63 2.12 7.33
C ILE A 138 -5.11 1.96 7.72
N ALA A 139 -5.97 2.87 7.27
CA ALA A 139 -7.40 2.84 7.58
C ALA A 139 -8.08 1.55 7.10
N ALA A 140 -7.72 1.05 5.91
CA ALA A 140 -8.25 -0.19 5.37
C ALA A 140 -7.84 -1.40 6.22
N ILE A 141 -6.55 -1.52 6.58
CA ILE A 141 -6.07 -2.64 7.39
C ILE A 141 -6.68 -2.62 8.79
N GLN A 142 -6.79 -1.46 9.42
CA GLN A 142 -7.45 -1.31 10.72
C GLN A 142 -8.92 -1.72 10.65
N TYR A 143 -9.66 -1.22 9.66
CA TYR A 143 -11.05 -1.60 9.42
C TYR A 143 -11.22 -3.12 9.24
N VAL A 144 -10.32 -3.75 8.48
CA VAL A 144 -10.39 -5.20 8.26
C VAL A 144 -10.09 -5.97 9.54
N LYS A 145 -9.06 -5.58 10.30
CA LYS A 145 -8.72 -6.20 11.59
C LYS A 145 -9.88 -6.13 12.57
N GLU A 146 -10.51 -4.96 12.71
CA GLU A 146 -11.64 -4.75 13.62
C GLU A 146 -12.85 -5.61 13.21
N SER A 147 -13.29 -5.49 11.96
CA SER A 147 -14.48 -6.18 11.47
C SER A 147 -14.30 -7.71 11.44
N ALA A 148 -13.11 -8.19 11.08
CA ALA A 148 -12.82 -9.62 11.04
C ALA A 148 -12.72 -10.22 12.45
N SER A 149 -12.17 -9.47 13.42
CA SER A 149 -12.12 -9.92 14.82
C SER A 149 -13.52 -10.10 15.39
N GLU A 150 -14.44 -9.20 15.08
CA GLU A 150 -15.86 -9.33 15.45
C GLU A 150 -16.52 -10.55 14.78
N ALA A 151 -16.34 -10.72 13.47
CA ALA A 151 -16.95 -11.80 12.70
C ALA A 151 -16.41 -13.20 13.10
N LEU A 152 -15.13 -13.29 13.45
CA LEU A 152 -14.46 -14.53 13.86
C LEU A 152 -14.55 -14.78 15.37
N GLY A 153 -15.13 -13.86 16.14
CA GLY A 153 -15.28 -14.00 17.59
C GLY A 153 -13.95 -13.95 18.36
N LEU A 154 -12.93 -13.28 17.83
CA LEU A 154 -11.57 -13.20 18.40
C LEU A 154 -11.44 -12.14 19.52
N GLY A 155 -12.54 -11.78 20.19
CA GLY A 155 -12.61 -10.66 21.14
C GLY A 155 -11.56 -10.71 22.26
N GLU A 156 -10.82 -9.60 22.40
CA GLU A 156 -9.88 -9.19 23.48
C GLU A 156 -9.27 -10.31 24.37
N SER A 157 -8.58 -11.28 23.77
CA SER A 157 -7.62 -12.12 24.51
C SER A 157 -6.22 -11.54 24.35
N GLY A 158 -5.86 -10.51 25.12
CA GLY A 158 -4.46 -10.02 25.09
C GLY A 158 -4.14 -8.66 25.70
N ARG A 159 -5.01 -8.09 26.55
CA ARG A 159 -4.58 -7.01 27.46
C ARG A 159 -4.34 -7.61 28.85
N GLU A 160 -3.17 -8.21 29.04
CA GLU A 160 -2.54 -8.39 30.36
C GLU A 160 -1.26 -7.54 30.42
#